data_AF-A0A7J4SLU9-F1
#
_entry.id   AF-A0A7J4SLU9-F1
#
_cell.length_a   1.000
_cell.length_b   1.000
_cell.length_c   1.000
_cell.angle_alpha   90.00
_cell.angle_beta   90.00
_cell.angle_gamma   90.00
#
_symmetry.space_group_name_H-M   'P 1'
#
loop_
_entity.id
_entity.type
_entity.pdbx_description
1 polymer ?
#
loop_
_entity_poly.entity_id
_entity_poly.type
_entity_poly.pdbx_seq_one_letter_code
_entity_poly.pdbx_strand_id
1 'polypeptide(L)' 'MEKPNSPPAIRDFEFEGDVYKIASLKALEQDGLCKLNSLPVSIRILLEAVLWNVDG' A
#
# COMPACT_ATOMS: atom_id res chain seq x y z
N MET A 1 -22.07 -4.55 -2.47
CA MET A 1 -21.44 -3.81 -3.59
C MET A 1 -20.02 -4.35 -3.67
N GLU A 2 -19.74 -5.24 -4.62
CA GLU A 2 -18.37 -5.75 -4.80
C GLU A 2 -17.47 -4.54 -5.09
N LYS A 3 -16.49 -4.29 -4.22
CA LYS A 3 -15.44 -3.34 -4.51
C LYS A 3 -14.71 -3.84 -5.77
N PRO A 4 -14.45 -3.00 -6.79
CA PRO A 4 -13.53 -3.40 -7.85
C PRO A 4 -12.23 -3.87 -7.18
N ASN A 5 -11.76 -5.07 -7.53
CA ASN A 5 -10.67 -5.76 -6.85
C ASN A 5 -9.53 -4.81 -6.50
N SER A 6 -9.46 -4.38 -5.22
CA SER A 6 -8.37 -3.56 -4.73
C SER A 6 -7.07 -4.35 -4.90
N PRO A 7 -6.01 -3.75 -5.46
CA PRO A 7 -4.73 -4.43 -5.57
C PRO A 7 -4.26 -4.84 -4.18
N PRO A 8 -3.57 -5.97 -4.04
CA PRO A 8 -3.12 -6.45 -2.74
C PRO A 8 -2.21 -5.40 -2.08
N ALA A 9 -2.34 -5.26 -0.76
CA ALA A 9 -1.56 -4.29 0.01
C ALA A 9 -0.05 -4.54 -0.10
N ILE A 10 0.36 -5.81 -0.28
CA ILE A 10 1.73 -6.18 -0.67
C ILE A 10 1.70 -6.70 -2.10
N ARG A 11 2.54 -6.15 -2.97
CA ARG A 11 2.63 -6.54 -4.39
C ARG A 11 4.07 -6.71 -4.85
N ASP A 12 4.23 -7.44 -5.94
CA ASP A 12 5.52 -7.57 -6.60
C ASP A 12 5.86 -6.30 -7.41
N PHE A 13 7.14 -5.98 -7.45
CA PHE A 13 7.72 -4.83 -8.15
C PHE A 13 9.03 -5.27 -8.79
N GLU A 14 9.09 -5.21 -10.11
CA GLU A 14 10.28 -5.55 -10.88
C GLU A 14 11.14 -4.31 -11.06
N PHE A 15 12.41 -4.42 -10.70
CA PHE A 15 13.41 -3.36 -10.87
C PHE A 15 14.76 -3.97 -11.19
N GLU A 16 15.38 -3.52 -12.30
CA GLU A 16 16.68 -4.02 -12.78
C GLU A 16 16.76 -5.55 -12.96
N GLY A 17 15.63 -6.20 -13.27
CA GLY A 17 15.54 -7.65 -13.46
C GLY A 17 15.34 -8.45 -12.18
N ASP A 18 15.36 -7.79 -11.02
CA ASP A 18 15.03 -8.38 -9.73
C ASP A 18 13.56 -8.13 -9.36
N VAL A 19 12.95 -9.08 -8.64
CA VAL A 19 11.58 -8.97 -8.14
C VAL A 19 11.60 -8.69 -6.64
N TYR A 20 11.08 -7.53 -6.26
CA TYR A 20 10.92 -7.09 -4.87
C TYR A 20 9.45 -7.11 -4.47
N LYS A 21 9.20 -7.22 -3.16
CA LYS A 21 7.87 -6.98 -2.59
C LYS A 21 7.79 -5.58 -2.04
N ILE A 22 6.69 -4.89 -2.32
CA ILE A 22 6.45 -3.52 -1.85
C ILE A 22 5.04 -3.37 -1.28
N ALA A 23 4.93 -2.56 -0.23
CA ALA A 23 3.65 -2.15 0.30
C ALA A 23 3.03 -1.05 -0.59
N SER A 24 1.86 -1.34 -1.15
CA SER A 24 1.12 -0.45 -2.04
C SER A 24 0.10 0.36 -1.24
N LEU A 25 0.49 1.54 -0.78
CA LEU A 25 -0.44 2.46 -0.10
C LEU A 25 -1.62 2.90 -0.96
N LYS A 26 -1.53 2.78 -2.30
CA LYS A 26 -2.66 3.04 -3.21
C LYS A 26 -3.86 2.13 -2.95
N ALA A 27 -3.63 0.91 -2.46
CA ALA A 27 -4.70 0.01 -2.07
C ALA A 27 -5.57 0.64 -0.97
N LEU A 28 -4.95 1.33 0.00
CA LEU A 28 -5.66 2.03 1.08
C LEU A 28 -6.53 3.18 0.56
N GLU A 29 -6.04 3.94 -0.42
CA GLU A 29 -6.80 5.04 -1.04
C GLU A 29 -7.98 4.51 -1.88
N GLN A 30 -7.77 3.44 -2.63
CA GLN A 30 -8.82 2.77 -3.41
C GLN A 30 -9.89 2.13 -2.52
N ASP A 31 -9.50 1.68 -1.33
CA ASP A 31 -10.43 1.19 -0.32
C ASP A 31 -11.17 2.28 0.45
N GLY A 32 -10.85 3.56 0.21
CA GLY A 32 -11.47 4.72 0.85
C GLY A 32 -10.93 5.00 2.26
N LEU A 33 -9.79 4.43 2.64
CA LEU A 33 -9.23 4.52 3.99
C LEU A 33 -8.41 5.80 4.21
N CYS A 34 -7.87 6.39 3.14
CA CYS A 34 -7.09 7.64 3.25
C CYS A 34 -7.07 8.43 1.94
N LYS A 35 -6.52 9.65 1.99
CA LYS A 35 -6.18 10.48 0.82
C LYS A 35 -4.68 10.72 0.82
N LEU A 36 -3.92 9.92 0.07
CA LEU A 36 -2.45 9.85 0.18
C LEU A 36 -1.78 11.20 -0.07
N ASN A 37 -2.31 11.97 -1.01
CA ASN A 37 -1.76 13.27 -1.39
C ASN A 37 -1.92 14.35 -0.30
N SER A 38 -2.84 14.14 0.65
CA SER A 38 -3.00 15.03 1.82
C SER A 38 -2.14 14.61 3.02
N LEU A 39 -1.53 13.43 2.97
CA LEU A 39 -0.75 12.92 4.11
C LEU A 39 0.69 13.44 4.07
N PRO A 40 1.22 13.92 5.21
CA PRO A 40 2.64 14.14 5.37
C PRO A 40 3.43 12.88 5.00
N VAL A 41 4.64 13.06 4.49
CA VAL A 41 5.51 11.93 4.12
C VAL A 41 5.74 10.99 5.31
N SER A 42 5.91 11.54 6.52
CA SER A 42 6.08 10.77 7.75
C SER A 42 4.90 9.82 8.03
N ILE A 43 3.67 10.24 7.76
CA ILE A 43 2.48 9.39 7.94
C ILE A 43 2.44 8.28 6.90
N ARG A 44 2.84 8.56 5.65
CA ARG A 44 2.95 7.53 4.61
C ARG A 44 3.99 6.47 4.97
N ILE A 45 5.12 6.87 5.54
CA ILE A 45 6.13 5.93 6.06
C ILE A 45 5.56 5.09 7.20
N LEU A 46 4.84 5.69 8.14
CA LEU A 46 4.20 4.94 9.23
C LEU A 46 3.19 3.91 8.71
N LEU A 47 2.35 4.29 7.73
CA LEU A 47 1.38 3.37 7.11
C LEU A 47 2.07 2.22 6.38
N GLU A 48 3.18 2.50 5.71
CA GLU A 48 4.00 1.48 5.04
C GLU A 48 4.54 0.46 6.05
N ALA A 49 5.07 0.93 7.18
CA ALA A 49 5.52 0.07 8.26
C ALA A 49 4.39 -0.78 8.85
N VAL A 50 3.19 -0.19 9.04
CA VAL A 50 2.01 -0.93 9.51
C VAL A 50 1.61 -2.03 8.52
N LEU A 51 1.57 -1.73 7.22
CA LEU A 51 1.20 -2.73 6.20
C LEU A 51 2.14 -3.94 6.18
N TRP A 52 3.42 -3.74 6.48
CA TRP A 52 4.39 -4.83 6.56
C TRP A 52 4.27 -5.68 7.82
N ASN A 53 3.84 -5.08 8.93
CA ASN A 53 3.94 -5.69 10.25
C ASN A 53 2.59 -6.09 10.84
N VAL A 54 1.48 -5.84 10.13
CA VAL A 54 0.17 -6.31 10.58
C VAL A 54 0.09 -7.83 10.47
N ASP A 55 -0.13 -8.49 11.61
CA ASP A 55 -0.15 -9.95 11.76
C ASP A 55 -1.55 -10.53 12.01
N GLY A 56 -2.53 -9.68 12.32
CA GLY A 56 -3.95 -10.05 12.46
C GLY A 56 -4.42 -10.18 13.90
#